data_AF-A0A399GB05-F1
#
_entry.id   AF-A0A399GB05-F1
#
_cell.length_a   1.000
_cell.length_b   1.000
_cell.length_c   1.000
_cell.angle_alpha   90.00
_cell.angle_beta   90.00
_cell.angle_gamma   90.00
#
_symmetry.space_group_name_H-M   'P 1'
#
loop_
_entity.id
_entity.type
_entity.pdbx_description
1 polymer ?
#
loop_
_entity_poly.entity_id
_entity_poly.type
_entity_poly.pdbx_seq_one_letter_code
_entity_poly.pdbx_strand_id
1 'polypeptide(L)'
;MSFESQGAPSDGSVPSGSRRPPFFFREEYSNLIVKGNFMTLAAKPKLVEEGEWLAHQVVEQYRLLEQMIEIIKVVDDRTGKPVCNPDTCPTMSASGHTYTWLDNNKKPIKIPAIQYINLVQKWIVGKINDPNIFPTDTTAISIGASTYASGSMTPTSTPQPLPPSNSNAPLSQLAGREWLGKSSGFPETFEGDIKSIYRQMMRCYAHIYHGHWLDPFWNVSAYKELNTCFIHFINVGKLFNLIGDKEIEPMQPLVDLWAEKGLLPPITAAKENAPPKSSHGQQAAPAS
;
A
#
# COMPACT_ATOMS: atom_id res chain seq x y z
N MET A 1 1.80 -61.20 12.17
CA MET A 1 0.81 -61.53 11.12
C MET A 1 -0.55 -61.67 11.80
N SER A 2 -1.61 -61.21 11.13
CA SER A 2 -3.04 -61.27 11.52
C SER A 2 -3.45 -60.22 12.57
N PHE A 3 -4.03 -59.06 12.26
CA PHE A 3 -5.25 -58.70 11.49
C PHE A 3 -6.54 -59.27 12.09
N GLU A 4 -7.28 -58.42 12.81
CA GLU A 4 -8.73 -58.51 12.91
C GLU A 4 -9.33 -57.11 13.03
N SER A 5 -10.37 -56.88 12.23
CA SER A 5 -10.99 -55.60 11.93
C SER A 5 -12.29 -55.44 12.69
N GLN A 6 -12.60 -54.24 13.18
CA GLN A 6 -13.96 -53.86 13.53
C GLN A 6 -14.27 -52.43 13.07
N GLY A 7 -15.16 -52.36 12.08
CA GLY A 7 -16.31 -51.44 12.05
C GLY A 7 -16.04 -49.94 11.95
N ALA A 8 -16.14 -49.40 10.74
CA ALA A 8 -16.46 -48.00 10.53
C ALA A 8 -17.95 -47.73 10.88
N PRO A 9 -18.29 -46.53 11.36
CA PRO A 9 -19.52 -45.88 10.98
C PRO A 9 -19.23 -44.73 10.00
N SER A 10 -20.01 -44.73 8.93
CA SER A 10 -20.10 -43.72 7.89
C SER A 10 -20.72 -42.42 8.39
N ASP A 11 -20.18 -41.33 7.86
CA ASP A 11 -20.82 -40.04 7.58
C ASP A 11 -21.36 -39.22 8.77
N GLY A 12 -20.58 -38.21 9.13
CA GLY A 12 -20.99 -37.10 9.97
C GLY A 12 -20.29 -35.84 9.45
N SER A 13 -20.98 -35.10 8.61
CA SER A 13 -20.60 -33.76 8.15
C SER A 13 -20.46 -32.83 9.36
N VAL A 14 -19.22 -32.68 9.84
CA VAL A 14 -18.92 -31.75 10.93
C VAL A 14 -19.14 -30.32 10.42
N PRO A 15 -20.03 -29.53 11.05
CA PRO A 15 -20.27 -28.17 10.65
C PRO A 15 -19.01 -27.33 10.89
N SER A 16 -18.59 -26.61 9.85
CA SER A 16 -17.45 -25.68 9.85
C SER A 16 -17.73 -24.46 10.73
N GLY A 17 -17.64 -24.63 12.05
CA GLY A 17 -17.76 -23.56 13.04
C GLY A 17 -16.78 -23.80 14.18
N SER A 18 -15.91 -22.82 14.46
CA SER A 18 -14.89 -22.77 15.53
C SER A 18 -13.50 -23.39 15.25
N ARG A 19 -12.90 -23.12 14.08
CA ARG A 19 -11.43 -23.18 14.02
C ARG A 19 -10.89 -22.09 14.96
N ARG A 20 -10.10 -22.46 15.96
CA ARG A 20 -9.38 -21.50 16.82
C ARG A 20 -8.66 -20.50 15.91
N PRO A 21 -8.71 -19.20 16.23
CA PRO A 21 -8.06 -18.20 15.39
C PRO A 21 -6.57 -18.55 15.23
N PRO A 22 -5.99 -18.33 14.03
CA PRO A 22 -4.57 -18.45 13.81
C PRO A 22 -3.76 -17.80 14.94
N PHE A 23 -2.62 -18.39 15.28
CA PHE A 23 -1.81 -17.94 16.42
C PHE A 23 -1.48 -16.44 16.32
N PHE A 24 -1.11 -15.94 15.15
CA PHE A 24 -0.81 -14.53 14.93
C PHE A 24 -1.98 -13.55 15.14
N PHE A 25 -3.22 -14.02 15.30
CA PHE A 25 -4.36 -13.18 15.72
C PHE A 25 -4.57 -13.13 17.24
N ARG A 26 -3.76 -13.86 18.02
CA ARG A 26 -3.85 -13.82 19.47
C ARG A 26 -3.02 -12.68 20.03
N GLU A 27 -3.52 -12.10 21.10
CA GLU A 27 -2.88 -10.96 21.76
C GLU A 27 -1.43 -11.25 22.19
N GLU A 28 -1.19 -12.45 22.69
CA GLU A 28 0.13 -12.94 23.14
C GLU A 28 1.21 -12.90 22.04
N TYR A 29 0.81 -12.95 20.77
CA TYR A 29 1.72 -12.96 19.61
C TYR A 29 1.69 -11.68 18.77
N SER A 30 0.89 -10.69 19.18
CA SER A 30 0.74 -9.39 18.50
C SER A 30 1.81 -8.35 18.86
N ASN A 31 2.84 -8.77 19.62
CA ASN A 31 3.87 -7.89 20.17
C ASN A 31 4.78 -7.29 19.08
N LEU A 32 5.29 -6.09 19.35
CA LEU A 32 6.18 -5.31 18.49
C LEU A 32 7.57 -5.20 19.12
N ILE A 33 8.59 -4.89 18.32
CA ILE A 33 9.94 -4.61 18.82
C ILE A 33 9.97 -3.28 19.55
N VAL A 34 9.35 -2.27 18.94
CA VAL A 34 9.39 -0.89 19.44
C VAL A 34 8.21 -0.63 20.37
N LYS A 35 8.51 -0.12 21.57
CA LYS A 35 7.52 0.46 22.48
C LYS A 35 7.42 1.95 22.19
N GLY A 36 6.61 2.34 21.21
CA GLY A 36 6.47 3.73 20.78
C GLY A 36 5.15 3.98 20.05
N ASN A 37 4.79 5.26 19.91
CA ASN A 37 3.62 5.66 19.15
C ASN A 37 3.95 5.64 17.64
N PHE A 38 3.51 4.59 16.93
CA PHE A 38 3.74 4.45 15.49
C PHE A 38 3.07 5.54 14.64
N MET A 39 2.12 6.29 15.21
CA MET A 39 1.50 7.42 14.52
C MET A 39 2.50 8.54 14.22
N THR A 40 3.54 8.72 15.04
CA THR A 40 4.56 9.74 14.79
C THR A 40 5.49 9.35 13.64
N LEU A 41 5.75 8.05 13.46
CA LEU A 41 6.54 7.52 12.35
C LEU A 41 5.80 7.63 11.00
N ALA A 42 4.47 7.61 11.03
CA ALA A 42 3.65 7.76 9.83
C ALA A 42 3.33 9.23 9.50
N ALA A 43 3.59 10.18 10.41
CA ALA A 43 3.21 11.58 10.22
C ALA A 43 4.11 12.28 9.19
N LYS A 44 3.47 12.94 8.21
CA LYS A 44 4.17 13.78 7.23
C LYS A 44 4.73 15.04 7.91
N PRO A 45 6.01 15.40 7.70
CA PRO A 45 6.55 16.67 8.14
C PRO A 45 5.83 17.86 7.46
N LYS A 46 5.55 18.94 8.21
CA LYS A 46 4.70 20.05 7.75
C LYS A 46 5.14 20.70 6.43
N LEU A 47 6.44 20.79 6.20
CA LEU A 47 7.03 21.49 5.04
C LEU A 47 7.34 20.54 3.87
N VAL A 48 7.12 19.25 4.03
CA VAL A 48 7.37 18.26 2.97
C VAL A 48 6.10 18.11 2.14
N GLU A 49 6.27 18.17 0.82
CA GLU A 49 5.23 17.93 -0.16
C GLU A 49 4.69 16.49 -0.03
N GLU A 50 3.40 16.28 -0.27
CA GLU A 50 2.77 14.99 0.00
C GLU A 50 3.20 13.89 -0.97
N GLY A 51 3.34 14.19 -2.26
CA GLY A 51 3.87 13.29 -3.26
C GLY A 51 5.28 12.80 -2.92
N GLU A 52 6.20 13.69 -2.56
CA GLU A 52 7.57 13.36 -2.11
C GLU A 52 7.57 12.43 -0.89
N TRP A 53 6.78 12.79 0.12
CA TRP A 53 6.64 11.98 1.31
C TRP A 53 6.11 10.58 0.98
N LEU A 54 5.06 10.50 0.17
CA LEU A 54 4.45 9.23 -0.23
C LEU A 54 5.38 8.40 -1.11
N ALA A 55 6.12 9.02 -2.02
CA ALA A 55 7.13 8.34 -2.83
C ALA A 55 8.19 7.68 -1.94
N HIS A 56 8.76 8.43 -1.00
CA HIS A 56 9.71 7.91 -0.03
C HIS A 56 9.09 6.76 0.80
N GLN A 57 7.87 6.96 1.32
CA GLN A 57 7.21 5.94 2.12
C GLN A 57 6.94 4.65 1.34
N VAL A 58 6.49 4.73 0.09
CA VAL A 58 6.25 3.54 -0.75
C VAL A 58 7.53 2.73 -0.95
N VAL A 59 8.64 3.41 -1.27
CA VAL A 59 9.95 2.76 -1.46
C VAL A 59 10.44 2.12 -0.16
N GLU A 60 10.30 2.82 0.96
CA GLU A 60 10.72 2.30 2.27
C GLU A 60 9.87 1.11 2.72
N GLN A 61 8.54 1.16 2.57
CA GLN A 61 7.67 0.01 2.89
C GLN A 61 8.02 -1.20 2.02
N TYR A 62 8.31 -0.99 0.73
CA TYR A 62 8.75 -2.07 -0.14
C TYR A 62 10.08 -2.67 0.33
N ARG A 63 11.07 -1.84 0.70
CA ARG A 63 12.36 -2.29 1.22
C ARG A 63 12.22 -3.12 2.49
N LEU A 64 11.30 -2.75 3.39
CA LEU A 64 11.00 -3.52 4.60
C LEU A 64 10.31 -4.85 4.28
N LEU A 65 9.33 -4.85 3.38
CA LEU A 65 8.66 -6.08 2.93
C LEU A 65 9.63 -7.03 2.23
N GLU A 66 10.53 -6.52 1.38
CA GLU A 66 11.51 -7.31 0.66
C GLU A 66 12.39 -8.12 1.62
N GLN A 67 12.84 -7.51 2.73
CA GLN A 67 13.58 -8.22 3.77
C GLN A 67 12.76 -9.37 4.39
N MET A 68 11.45 -9.19 4.59
CA MET A 68 10.58 -10.27 5.09
C MET A 68 10.39 -11.37 4.06
N ILE A 69 10.32 -11.02 2.77
CA ILE A 69 10.22 -11.98 1.66
C ILE A 69 11.51 -12.81 1.54
N GLU A 70 12.68 -12.22 1.76
CA GLU A 70 13.94 -12.96 1.67
C GLU A 70 14.01 -14.10 2.71
N ILE A 71 13.42 -13.92 3.89
CA ILE A 71 13.35 -14.99 4.92
C ILE A 71 12.61 -16.23 4.39
N ILE A 72 11.47 -16.06 3.69
CA ILE A 72 10.71 -17.19 3.14
C ILE A 72 11.33 -17.78 1.86
N LYS A 73 12.33 -17.10 1.28
CA LYS A 73 13.10 -17.60 0.13
C LYS A 73 14.36 -18.35 0.54
N VAL A 74 14.76 -18.30 1.81
CA VAL A 74 15.90 -19.07 2.31
C VAL A 74 15.72 -20.54 1.95
N VAL A 75 16.76 -21.14 1.39
CA VAL A 75 16.77 -22.54 0.99
C VAL A 75 16.95 -23.40 2.24
N ASP A 76 16.06 -24.37 2.44
CA ASP A 76 16.22 -25.39 3.47
C ASP A 76 17.28 -26.40 2.99
N ASP A 77 18.41 -26.47 3.71
CA ASP A 77 19.54 -27.37 3.41
C ASP A 77 19.13 -28.85 3.30
N ARG A 78 18.06 -29.26 3.98
CA ARG A 78 17.57 -30.65 3.94
C ARG A 78 16.80 -30.95 2.66
N THR A 79 16.06 -29.98 2.12
CA THR A 79 15.19 -30.20 0.94
C THR A 79 15.77 -29.61 -0.33
N GLY A 80 16.77 -28.72 -0.24
CA GLY A 80 17.31 -27.96 -1.36
C GLY A 80 16.31 -27.00 -1.99
N LYS A 81 15.21 -26.69 -1.30
CA LYS A 81 14.13 -25.81 -1.79
C LYS A 81 13.92 -24.62 -0.85
N PRO A 82 13.48 -23.46 -1.36
CA PRO A 82 13.08 -22.34 -0.51
C PRO A 82 11.90 -22.73 0.39
N VAL A 83 11.80 -22.11 1.58
CA VAL A 83 10.68 -22.36 2.51
C VAL A 83 9.33 -22.18 1.81
N CYS A 84 9.16 -21.07 1.10
CA CYS A 84 8.05 -20.86 0.17
C CYS A 84 8.39 -21.45 -1.21
N ASN A 85 7.73 -22.55 -1.56
CA ASN A 85 7.91 -23.26 -2.83
C ASN A 85 6.57 -23.73 -3.40
N PRO A 86 6.52 -24.24 -4.65
CA PRO A 86 5.27 -24.71 -5.25
C PRO A 86 4.60 -25.89 -4.56
N ASP A 87 5.34 -26.66 -3.75
CA ASP A 87 4.80 -27.81 -3.03
C ASP A 87 4.12 -27.35 -1.72
N THR A 88 4.73 -26.40 -1.00
CA THR A 88 4.14 -25.80 0.21
C THR A 88 3.04 -24.80 -0.11
N CYS A 89 3.24 -24.00 -1.17
CA CYS A 89 2.37 -22.90 -1.55
C CYS A 89 2.00 -22.97 -3.04
N PRO A 90 1.15 -23.93 -3.46
CA PRO A 90 0.77 -24.13 -4.87
C PRO A 90 -0.04 -22.97 -5.45
N THR A 91 -0.64 -22.14 -4.58
CA THR A 91 -1.38 -20.94 -4.98
C THR A 91 -1.12 -19.79 -4.02
N MET A 92 -1.00 -18.57 -4.55
CA MET A 92 -0.95 -17.35 -3.75
C MET A 92 -2.27 -17.13 -3.00
N SER A 93 -2.31 -17.41 -1.70
CA SER A 93 -3.54 -17.35 -0.91
C SER A 93 -3.31 -16.87 0.51
N ALA A 94 -4.36 -16.29 1.11
CA ALA A 94 -4.42 -15.86 2.50
C ALA A 94 -5.87 -15.86 2.99
N SER A 95 -6.13 -16.37 4.21
CA SER A 95 -7.48 -16.41 4.82
C SER A 95 -8.58 -17.00 3.91
N GLY A 96 -8.26 -18.01 3.08
CA GLY A 96 -9.21 -18.59 2.11
C GLY A 96 -9.41 -17.79 0.81
N HIS A 97 -8.87 -16.56 0.72
CA HIS A 97 -8.80 -15.81 -0.53
C HIS A 97 -7.65 -16.32 -1.39
N THR A 98 -7.90 -16.48 -2.70
CA THR A 98 -6.86 -16.82 -3.69
C THR A 98 -6.59 -15.59 -4.55
N TYR A 99 -5.34 -15.14 -4.57
CA TYR A 99 -4.89 -14.04 -5.41
C TYR A 99 -4.45 -14.59 -6.78
N THR A 100 -4.99 -14.02 -7.85
CA THR A 100 -4.65 -14.39 -9.22
C THR A 100 -3.74 -13.35 -9.85
N TRP A 101 -2.85 -13.79 -10.73
CA TRP A 101 -2.06 -12.90 -11.58
C TRP A 101 -2.71 -12.75 -12.96
N LEU A 102 -2.47 -11.64 -13.65
CA LEU A 102 -2.94 -11.45 -15.02
C LEU A 102 -1.87 -11.96 -16.00
N ASP A 103 -2.24 -12.88 -16.88
CA ASP A 103 -1.36 -13.32 -17.97
C ASP A 103 -1.21 -12.23 -19.05
N ASN A 104 -0.41 -12.52 -20.09
CA ASN A 104 -0.21 -11.62 -21.23
C ASN A 104 -1.52 -11.26 -21.97
N ASN A 105 -2.55 -12.10 -21.83
CA ASN A 105 -3.87 -11.92 -22.43
C ASN A 105 -4.86 -11.26 -21.44
N LYS A 106 -4.37 -10.72 -20.32
CA LYS A 106 -5.17 -10.12 -19.23
C LYS A 106 -6.16 -11.09 -18.57
N LYS A 107 -5.91 -12.39 -18.67
CA LYS A 107 -6.73 -13.42 -18.02
C LYS A 107 -6.19 -13.72 -16.62
N PRO A 108 -7.06 -13.83 -15.59
CA PRO A 108 -6.63 -14.22 -14.25
C PRO A 108 -6.19 -15.69 -14.22
N ILE A 109 -4.96 -15.94 -13.80
CA ILE A 109 -4.37 -17.27 -13.62
C ILE A 109 -3.95 -17.49 -12.17
N LYS A 110 -4.10 -18.73 -11.69
CA LYS A 110 -3.57 -19.17 -10.41
C LYS A 110 -2.14 -19.65 -10.62
N ILE A 111 -1.22 -19.07 -9.87
CA ILE A 111 0.21 -19.42 -9.91
C ILE A 111 0.70 -19.70 -8.48
N PRO A 112 1.77 -20.50 -8.33
CA PRO A 112 2.42 -20.71 -7.04
C PRO A 112 2.78 -19.40 -6.35
N ALA A 113 2.68 -19.36 -5.03
CA ALA A 113 2.86 -18.12 -4.27
C ALA A 113 4.26 -17.52 -4.47
N ILE A 114 5.30 -18.35 -4.50
CA ILE A 114 6.66 -17.91 -4.77
C ILE A 114 6.81 -17.24 -6.14
N GLN A 115 6.12 -17.75 -7.18
CA GLN A 115 6.13 -17.15 -8.51
C GLN A 115 5.38 -15.83 -8.52
N TYR A 116 4.23 -15.77 -7.84
CA TYR A 116 3.46 -14.53 -7.69
C TYR A 116 4.32 -13.44 -7.03
N ILE A 117 4.99 -13.76 -5.93
CA ILE A 117 5.83 -12.81 -5.18
C ILE A 117 6.98 -12.30 -6.05
N ASN A 118 7.65 -13.17 -6.81
CA ASN A 118 8.72 -12.76 -7.73
C ASN A 118 8.21 -11.81 -8.82
N LEU A 119 7.01 -12.06 -9.38
CA LEU A 119 6.38 -11.16 -10.36
C LEU A 119 5.98 -9.83 -9.73
N VAL A 120 5.47 -9.83 -8.49
CA VAL A 120 5.18 -8.61 -7.72
C VAL A 120 6.46 -7.80 -7.50
N GLN A 121 7.53 -8.41 -7.02
CA GLN A 121 8.81 -7.71 -6.78
C GLN A 121 9.33 -7.09 -8.07
N LYS A 122 9.39 -7.85 -9.16
CA LYS A 122 9.81 -7.33 -10.47
C LYS A 122 8.93 -6.16 -10.93
N TRP A 123 7.62 -6.26 -10.72
CA TRP A 123 6.68 -5.21 -11.11
C TRP A 123 6.82 -3.95 -10.24
N ILE A 124 6.95 -4.08 -8.92
CA ILE A 124 7.16 -2.93 -8.01
C ILE A 124 8.51 -2.27 -8.30
N VAL A 125 9.59 -3.05 -8.41
CA VAL A 125 10.93 -2.54 -8.75
C VAL A 125 10.92 -1.80 -10.09
N GLY A 126 10.20 -2.33 -11.08
CA GLY A 126 10.01 -1.67 -12.37
C GLY A 126 9.27 -0.33 -12.26
N LYS A 127 8.32 -0.19 -11.33
CA LYS A 127 7.57 1.04 -11.09
C LYS A 127 8.38 2.08 -10.31
N ILE A 128 9.04 1.69 -9.22
CA ILE A 128 9.80 2.62 -8.36
C ILE A 128 11.07 3.15 -9.03
N ASN A 129 11.63 2.41 -9.99
CA ASN A 129 12.81 2.83 -10.76
C ASN A 129 12.44 3.52 -12.08
N ASP A 130 11.16 3.66 -12.41
CA ASP A 130 10.73 4.38 -13.62
C ASP A 130 10.75 5.89 -13.34
N PRO A 131 11.65 6.67 -13.97
CA PRO A 131 11.76 8.11 -13.72
C PRO A 131 10.49 8.88 -14.14
N ASN A 132 9.62 8.29 -14.97
CA ASN A 132 8.35 8.92 -15.34
C ASN A 132 7.28 8.79 -14.25
N ILE A 133 7.46 7.86 -13.30
CA ILE A 133 6.54 7.63 -12.17
C ILE A 133 7.15 8.15 -10.87
N PHE A 134 8.44 7.90 -10.67
CA PHE A 134 9.24 8.35 -9.54
C PHE A 134 10.39 9.24 -10.06
N PRO A 135 10.12 10.53 -10.35
CA PRO A 135 11.14 11.46 -10.79
C PRO A 135 12.21 11.63 -9.70
N THR A 136 13.47 11.53 -10.10
CA THR A 136 14.63 11.78 -9.21
C THR A 136 15.33 13.09 -9.54
N ASP A 137 14.93 13.75 -10.62
CA ASP A 137 15.58 14.96 -11.10
C ASP A 137 15.04 16.19 -10.35
N THR A 138 15.87 16.76 -9.48
CA THR A 138 15.56 17.96 -8.71
C THR A 138 15.57 19.23 -9.57
N THR A 139 16.05 19.18 -10.82
CA THR A 139 16.13 20.36 -11.70
C THR A 139 14.77 20.79 -12.26
N ALA A 140 13.81 19.86 -12.33
CA ALA A 140 12.43 20.13 -12.74
C ALA A 140 11.66 21.04 -11.75
N ILE A 141 12.19 21.27 -10.55
CA ILE A 141 11.62 22.14 -9.50
C ILE A 141 11.64 23.64 -9.93
N SER A 142 12.27 23.98 -11.06
CA SER A 142 12.53 25.36 -11.50
C SER A 142 11.45 26.03 -12.36
N ILE A 143 10.37 25.35 -12.78
CA ILE A 143 9.38 25.95 -13.72
C ILE A 143 8.03 26.30 -13.05
N GLY A 144 8.04 26.42 -11.72
CA GLY A 144 6.96 27.03 -10.95
C GLY A 144 7.37 28.33 -10.25
N ALA A 145 8.66 28.71 -10.35
CA ALA A 145 9.16 29.97 -9.82
C ALA A 145 8.70 31.12 -10.72
N SER A 146 7.46 31.56 -10.49
CA SER A 146 7.04 32.94 -10.61
C SER A 146 7.50 33.68 -11.87
N THR A 147 6.59 33.73 -12.84
CA THR A 147 6.50 34.81 -13.83
C THR A 147 6.23 36.16 -13.13
N TYR A 148 7.16 36.64 -12.30
CA TYR A 148 7.32 38.08 -12.17
C TYR A 148 7.95 38.54 -13.48
N ALA A 149 7.22 39.39 -14.20
CA ALA A 149 7.69 40.11 -15.35
C ALA A 149 8.95 40.90 -14.96
N SER A 150 10.13 40.32 -15.15
CA SER A 150 11.35 41.10 -15.18
C SER A 150 11.32 41.88 -16.49
N GLY A 151 11.08 43.19 -16.39
CA GLY A 151 11.05 44.11 -17.51
C GLY A 151 12.42 44.17 -18.19
N SER A 152 12.65 43.30 -19.17
CA SER A 152 13.72 43.48 -20.15
C SER A 152 13.20 44.37 -21.27
N MET A 153 13.62 45.63 -21.27
CA MET A 153 13.44 46.55 -22.38
C MET A 153 14.19 46.02 -23.61
N THR A 154 13.45 45.49 -24.60
CA THR A 154 13.92 45.39 -25.99
C THR A 154 13.00 46.23 -26.87
N PRO A 155 13.47 47.33 -27.48
CA PRO A 155 12.66 48.13 -28.37
C PRO A 155 12.79 47.56 -29.78
N THR A 156 11.74 46.91 -30.30
CA THR A 156 11.31 46.91 -31.73
C THR A 156 10.46 45.67 -32.02
N SER A 157 9.13 45.84 -32.01
CA SER A 157 8.21 45.30 -33.02
C SER A 157 6.77 45.59 -32.60
N THR A 158 5.96 45.82 -33.63
CA THR A 158 4.54 46.24 -33.64
C THR A 158 3.63 45.55 -32.62
N PRO A 159 2.72 46.28 -31.94
CA PRO A 159 1.77 45.68 -30.99
C PRO A 159 0.67 44.87 -31.71
N GLN A 160 0.59 43.58 -31.41
CA GLN A 160 -0.60 42.75 -31.68
C GLN A 160 -1.64 42.96 -30.57
N PRO A 161 -2.95 43.09 -30.88
CA PRO A 161 -3.97 43.17 -29.85
C PRO A 161 -4.15 41.80 -29.16
N LEU A 162 -4.01 41.77 -27.83
CA LEU A 162 -4.39 40.62 -27.02
C LEU A 162 -5.93 40.43 -27.04
N PRO A 163 -6.43 39.18 -26.99
CA PRO A 163 -7.86 38.93 -26.75
C PRO A 163 -8.25 39.45 -25.36
N PRO A 164 -9.52 39.86 -25.15
CA PRO A 164 -9.94 40.45 -23.89
C PRO A 164 -9.85 39.42 -22.76
N SER A 165 -8.84 39.57 -21.90
CA SER A 165 -8.71 38.86 -20.65
C SER A 165 -9.86 39.27 -19.73
N ASN A 166 -10.89 38.44 -19.67
CA ASN A 166 -12.02 38.67 -18.78
C ASN A 166 -11.51 38.56 -17.33
N SER A 167 -11.40 39.70 -16.65
CA SER A 167 -10.68 39.86 -15.37
C SER A 167 -11.41 39.25 -14.16
N ASN A 168 -12.47 38.48 -14.40
CA ASN A 168 -13.37 37.91 -13.38
C ASN A 168 -13.43 36.37 -13.42
N ALA A 169 -12.50 35.69 -14.09
CA ALA A 169 -12.43 34.24 -14.02
C ALA A 169 -12.03 33.81 -12.59
N PRO A 170 -12.79 32.93 -11.91
CA PRO A 170 -12.43 32.43 -10.59
C PRO A 170 -11.02 31.79 -10.62
N LEU A 171 -10.25 31.96 -9.55
CA LEU A 171 -8.86 31.46 -9.45
C LEU A 171 -8.72 29.97 -9.79
N SER A 172 -9.79 29.19 -9.58
CA SER A 172 -9.89 27.76 -9.96
C SER A 172 -9.85 27.51 -11.47
N GLN A 173 -10.27 28.47 -12.31
CA GLN A 173 -10.19 28.38 -13.77
C GLN A 173 -8.79 28.69 -14.32
N LEU A 174 -7.97 29.45 -13.58
CA LEU A 174 -6.57 29.74 -13.94
C LEU A 174 -5.57 28.72 -13.37
N ALA A 175 -5.90 28.03 -12.27
CA ALA A 175 -4.97 27.15 -11.55
C ALA A 175 -4.63 25.82 -12.27
N GLY A 176 -5.31 25.50 -13.37
CA GLY A 176 -5.18 24.21 -14.05
C GLY A 176 -5.62 23.04 -13.16
N ARG A 177 -5.54 21.80 -13.68
CA ARG A 177 -5.86 20.60 -12.87
C ARG A 177 -4.78 20.40 -11.81
N GLU A 178 -5.19 20.13 -10.57
CA GLU A 178 -4.31 19.82 -9.44
C GLU A 178 -4.32 18.31 -9.19
N TRP A 179 -3.15 17.74 -8.89
CA TRP A 179 -2.98 16.32 -8.55
C TRP A 179 -1.81 16.15 -7.56
N LEU A 180 -1.77 14.99 -6.91
CA LEU A 180 -0.74 14.64 -5.92
C LEU A 180 0.67 14.70 -6.52
N GLY A 181 1.59 15.44 -5.90
CA GLY A 181 2.98 15.52 -6.35
C GLY A 181 3.25 16.40 -7.56
N LYS A 182 2.25 17.17 -8.04
CA LYS A 182 2.40 18.04 -9.22
C LYS A 182 3.59 18.99 -9.13
N SER A 183 3.82 19.62 -7.97
CA SER A 183 4.94 20.55 -7.77
C SER A 183 6.32 19.89 -7.79
N SER A 184 6.36 18.57 -7.57
CA SER A 184 7.57 17.75 -7.59
C SER A 184 7.73 16.96 -8.89
N GLY A 185 6.87 17.21 -9.89
CA GLY A 185 6.98 16.58 -11.21
C GLY A 185 6.39 15.17 -11.31
N PHE A 186 5.67 14.70 -10.29
CA PHE A 186 4.97 13.40 -10.37
C PHE A 186 3.84 13.44 -11.42
N PRO A 187 3.58 12.34 -12.14
CA PRO A 187 2.51 12.27 -13.13
C PRO A 187 1.12 12.26 -12.49
N GLU A 188 0.07 12.61 -13.25
CA GLU A 188 -1.33 12.51 -12.79
C GLU A 188 -1.72 11.09 -12.34
N THR A 189 -1.05 10.05 -12.85
CA THR A 189 -1.31 8.65 -12.49
C THR A 189 -0.66 8.21 -11.18
N PHE A 190 0.25 9.03 -10.62
CA PHE A 190 1.09 8.67 -9.48
C PHE A 190 0.30 8.11 -8.30
N GLU A 191 -0.79 8.77 -7.90
CA GLU A 191 -1.65 8.31 -6.81
C GLU A 191 -2.23 6.90 -7.07
N GLY A 192 -2.64 6.63 -8.31
CA GLY A 192 -3.13 5.32 -8.73
C GLY A 192 -2.04 4.25 -8.73
N ASP A 193 -0.84 4.61 -9.14
CA ASP A 193 0.33 3.73 -9.15
C ASP A 193 0.75 3.35 -7.72
N ILE A 194 0.90 4.31 -6.79
CA ILE A 194 1.29 4.02 -5.40
C ILE A 194 0.23 3.20 -4.66
N LYS A 195 -1.06 3.44 -4.90
CA LYS A 195 -2.16 2.61 -4.36
C LYS A 195 -2.07 1.18 -4.89
N SER A 196 -1.71 1.02 -6.17
CA SER A 196 -1.55 -0.30 -6.78
C SER A 196 -0.36 -1.05 -6.18
N ILE A 197 0.75 -0.36 -5.91
CA ILE A 197 1.91 -0.91 -5.20
C ILE A 197 1.52 -1.38 -3.79
N TYR A 198 0.83 -0.52 -3.01
CA TYR A 198 0.34 -0.89 -1.68
C TYR A 198 -0.56 -2.12 -1.67
N ARG A 199 -1.50 -2.23 -2.62
CA ARG A 199 -2.36 -3.42 -2.74
C ARG A 199 -1.55 -4.70 -2.99
N GLN A 200 -0.52 -4.64 -3.83
CA GLN A 200 0.32 -5.81 -4.10
C GLN A 200 1.19 -6.18 -2.89
N MET A 201 1.74 -5.18 -2.18
CA MET A 201 2.47 -5.40 -0.92
C MET A 201 1.59 -6.05 0.16
N MET A 202 0.34 -5.62 0.29
CA MET A 202 -0.62 -6.22 1.24
C MET A 202 -0.82 -7.71 0.98
N ARG A 203 -0.94 -8.12 -0.28
CA ARG A 203 -1.11 -9.54 -0.63
C ARG A 203 0.11 -10.36 -0.22
N CYS A 204 1.32 -9.82 -0.38
CA CYS A 204 2.55 -10.46 0.09
C CYS A 204 2.57 -10.58 1.61
N TYR A 205 2.23 -9.52 2.36
CA TYR A 205 2.11 -9.60 3.82
C TYR A 205 1.08 -10.66 4.25
N ALA A 206 -0.13 -10.63 3.69
CA ALA A 206 -1.18 -11.59 4.02
C ALA A 206 -0.71 -13.03 3.77
N HIS A 207 0.00 -13.30 2.67
CA HIS A 207 0.56 -14.61 2.41
C HIS A 207 1.65 -15.00 3.42
N ILE A 208 2.55 -14.08 3.79
CA ILE A 208 3.59 -14.34 4.80
C ILE A 208 2.96 -14.73 6.14
N TYR A 209 1.94 -14.01 6.61
CA TYR A 209 1.25 -14.35 7.87
C TYR A 209 0.51 -15.68 7.79
N HIS A 210 -0.29 -15.89 6.76
CA HIS A 210 -1.14 -17.09 6.67
C HIS A 210 -0.36 -18.35 6.29
N GLY A 211 0.72 -18.23 5.50
CA GLY A 211 1.51 -19.35 5.00
C GLY A 211 2.77 -19.63 5.80
N HIS A 212 3.43 -18.60 6.33
CA HIS A 212 4.82 -18.69 6.79
C HIS A 212 5.06 -18.12 8.20
N TRP A 213 4.01 -17.78 8.94
CA TRP A 213 4.18 -17.22 10.29
C TRP A 213 4.81 -18.24 11.25
N LEU A 214 4.37 -19.50 11.23
CA LEU A 214 4.93 -20.54 12.09
C LEU A 214 6.34 -20.96 11.64
N ASP A 215 6.49 -21.20 10.34
CA ASP A 215 7.76 -21.54 9.72
C ASP A 215 7.98 -20.60 8.53
N PRO A 216 9.01 -19.73 8.54
CA PRO A 216 10.13 -19.70 9.48
C PRO A 216 9.98 -18.70 10.65
N PHE A 217 9.06 -17.73 10.57
CA PHE A 217 9.11 -16.51 11.40
C PHE A 217 9.04 -16.78 12.91
N TRP A 218 8.16 -17.68 13.35
CA TRP A 218 8.08 -18.08 14.75
C TRP A 218 9.32 -18.89 15.17
N ASN A 219 9.73 -19.87 14.36
CA ASN A 219 10.87 -20.74 14.66
C ASN A 219 12.18 -19.97 14.82
N VAL A 220 12.41 -18.92 14.02
CA VAL A 220 13.59 -18.06 14.12
C VAL A 220 13.40 -16.85 15.03
N SER A 221 12.26 -16.77 15.74
CA SER A 221 11.90 -15.65 16.63
C SER A 221 11.81 -14.27 15.95
N ALA A 222 11.58 -14.21 14.63
CA ALA A 222 11.48 -12.99 13.83
C ALA A 222 10.04 -12.44 13.68
N TYR A 223 9.07 -13.00 14.38
CA TYR A 223 7.67 -12.59 14.25
C TYR A 223 7.41 -11.15 14.72
N LYS A 224 8.24 -10.60 15.63
CA LYS A 224 8.09 -9.22 16.12
C LYS A 224 8.56 -8.21 15.07
N GLU A 225 9.59 -8.54 14.31
CA GLU A 225 10.11 -7.79 13.17
C GLU A 225 9.02 -7.71 12.10
N LEU A 226 8.40 -8.85 11.78
CA LEU A 226 7.27 -8.93 10.85
C LEU A 226 6.09 -8.06 11.32
N ASN A 227 5.71 -8.16 12.59
CA ASN A 227 4.64 -7.34 13.17
C ASN A 227 4.97 -5.84 13.10
N THR A 228 6.21 -5.46 13.42
CA THR A 228 6.66 -4.06 13.44
C THR A 228 6.66 -3.45 12.04
N CYS A 229 7.11 -4.20 11.02
CA CYS A 229 7.03 -3.75 9.64
C CYS A 229 5.58 -3.65 9.17
N PHE A 230 4.75 -4.64 9.50
CA PHE A 230 3.36 -4.69 9.05
C PHE A 230 2.48 -3.59 9.67
N ILE A 231 2.62 -3.31 10.98
CA ILE A 231 1.86 -2.22 11.61
C ILE A 231 2.25 -0.86 11.04
N HIS A 232 3.52 -0.65 10.71
CA HIS A 232 3.99 0.58 10.07
C HIS A 232 3.38 0.74 8.68
N PHE A 233 3.39 -0.33 7.87
CA PHE A 233 2.73 -0.38 6.57
C PHE A 233 1.22 -0.05 6.67
N ILE A 234 0.50 -0.66 7.61
CA ILE A 234 -0.94 -0.40 7.83
C ILE A 234 -1.19 1.04 8.29
N ASN A 235 -0.33 1.58 9.17
CA ASN A 235 -0.46 2.95 9.65
C ASN A 235 -0.36 3.98 8.53
N VAL A 236 0.70 3.91 7.72
CA VAL A 236 0.87 4.81 6.57
C VAL A 236 -0.25 4.57 5.55
N GLY A 237 -0.58 3.31 5.29
CA GLY A 237 -1.62 2.94 4.35
C GLY A 237 -3.00 3.51 4.69
N LYS A 238 -3.40 3.48 5.96
CA LYS A 238 -4.67 4.04 6.43
C LYS A 238 -4.63 5.56 6.54
N LEU A 239 -3.52 6.15 6.98
CA LEU A 239 -3.40 7.60 7.17
C LEU A 239 -3.53 8.38 5.86
N PHE A 240 -2.97 7.83 4.76
CA PHE A 240 -3.00 8.45 3.44
C PHE A 240 -3.93 7.74 2.45
N ASN A 241 -4.81 6.86 2.93
CA ASN A 241 -5.80 6.15 2.10
C ASN A 241 -5.18 5.42 0.89
N LEU A 242 -4.01 4.80 1.10
CA LEU A 242 -3.29 4.05 0.07
C LEU A 242 -3.84 2.63 -0.11
N ILE A 243 -4.54 2.14 0.91
CA ILE A 243 -5.13 0.81 0.97
C ILE A 243 -6.54 0.88 1.55
N GLY A 244 -7.48 0.18 0.93
CA GLY A 244 -8.87 0.13 1.39
C GLY A 244 -9.14 -1.07 2.30
N ASP A 245 -10.22 -1.00 3.07
CA ASP A 245 -10.60 -2.01 4.07
C ASP A 245 -10.75 -3.42 3.48
N LYS A 246 -11.25 -3.53 2.23
CA LYS A 246 -11.39 -4.82 1.53
C LYS A 246 -10.06 -5.56 1.35
N GLU A 247 -8.98 -4.82 1.16
CA GLU A 247 -7.67 -5.45 0.95
C GLU A 247 -7.02 -5.84 2.28
N ILE A 248 -7.40 -5.15 3.37
CA ILE A 248 -6.96 -5.43 4.75
C ILE A 248 -7.73 -6.61 5.35
N GLU A 249 -8.94 -6.91 4.86
CA GLU A 249 -9.85 -7.96 5.35
C GLU A 249 -9.16 -9.26 5.81
N PRO A 250 -8.22 -9.88 5.07
CA PRO A 250 -7.56 -11.12 5.49
C PRO A 250 -6.70 -11.00 6.76
N MET A 251 -6.37 -9.77 7.16
CA MET A 251 -5.56 -9.42 8.33
C MET A 251 -6.33 -8.54 9.33
N GLN A 252 -7.62 -8.28 9.09
CA GLN A 252 -8.43 -7.39 9.91
C GLN A 252 -8.39 -7.73 11.42
N PRO A 253 -8.44 -9.01 11.85
CA PRO A 253 -8.39 -9.33 13.28
C PRO A 253 -7.12 -8.85 13.99
N LEU A 254 -5.97 -8.85 13.30
CA LEU A 254 -4.71 -8.34 13.87
C LEU A 254 -4.73 -6.80 13.93
N VAL A 255 -5.28 -6.16 12.89
CA VAL A 255 -5.40 -4.70 12.80
C VAL A 255 -6.33 -4.18 13.89
N ASP A 256 -7.46 -4.84 14.13
CA ASP A 256 -8.41 -4.49 15.19
C ASP A 256 -7.77 -4.59 16.57
N LEU A 257 -7.01 -5.67 16.81
CA LEU A 257 -6.27 -5.86 18.05
C LEU A 257 -5.26 -4.72 18.30
N TRP A 258 -4.55 -4.27 17.27
CA TRP A 258 -3.66 -3.11 17.40
C TRP A 258 -4.39 -1.79 17.56
N ALA A 259 -5.59 -1.64 16.96
CA ALA A 259 -6.44 -0.47 17.16
C ALA A 259 -6.93 -0.39 18.62
N GLU A 260 -7.35 -1.51 19.21
CA GLU A 260 -7.75 -1.60 20.63
C GLU A 260 -6.60 -1.21 21.57
N LYS A 261 -5.36 -1.55 21.20
CA LYS A 261 -4.14 -1.16 21.92
C LYS A 261 -3.73 0.31 21.71
N GLY A 262 -4.45 1.08 20.90
CA GLY A 262 -4.14 2.48 20.59
C GLY A 262 -2.87 2.66 19.74
N LEU A 263 -2.46 1.64 18.99
CA LEU A 263 -1.25 1.67 18.15
C LEU A 263 -1.52 2.16 16.71
N LEU A 264 -2.79 2.30 16.35
CA LEU A 264 -3.26 2.79 15.07
C LEU A 264 -4.06 4.10 15.26
N PRO A 265 -4.03 5.04 14.30
CA PRO A 265 -4.82 6.26 14.38
C PRO A 265 -6.31 5.93 14.44
N PRO A 266 -7.11 6.68 15.24
CA PRO A 266 -8.55 6.57 15.20
C PRO A 266 -9.05 6.94 13.80
N ILE A 267 -10.08 6.23 13.31
CA ILE A 267 -10.63 6.32 11.95
C ILE A 267 -11.00 7.78 11.56
N THR A 268 -11.22 8.66 12.54
CA THR A 268 -11.54 10.08 12.35
C THR A 268 -10.36 10.96 11.91
N ALA A 269 -9.12 10.66 12.30
CA ALA A 269 -7.95 11.48 11.95
C ALA A 269 -7.57 11.41 10.46
N ALA A 270 -7.93 10.32 9.77
CA ALA A 270 -7.75 10.18 8.33
C ALA A 270 -8.64 11.14 7.51
N LYS A 271 -9.71 11.68 8.10
CA LYS A 271 -10.58 12.67 7.45
C LYS A 271 -10.12 14.11 7.64
N GLU A 272 -9.32 14.40 8.65
CA GLU A 272 -8.85 15.76 8.94
C GLU A 272 -7.66 16.16 8.06
N ASN A 273 -6.94 15.18 7.50
CA ASN A 273 -5.93 15.37 6.46
C ASN A 273 -6.47 15.20 5.03
N ALA A 274 -7.78 15.02 4.84
CA ALA A 274 -8.37 15.06 3.51
C ALA A 274 -8.50 16.53 3.07
N PRO A 275 -8.11 16.90 1.84
CA PRO A 275 -8.30 18.26 1.36
C PRO A 275 -9.79 18.63 1.44
N PRO A 276 -10.12 19.89 1.80
CA PRO A 276 -11.50 20.29 1.98
C PRO A 276 -12.25 20.08 0.66
N LYS A 277 -13.23 19.17 0.67
CA LYS A 277 -14.23 19.11 -0.39
C LYS A 277 -15.00 20.43 -0.36
N SER A 278 -14.82 21.24 -1.40
CA SER A 278 -15.63 22.43 -1.63
C SER A 278 -17.10 22.02 -1.80
N SER A 279 -17.85 22.08 -0.71
CA SER A 279 -19.30 21.97 -0.75
C SER A 279 -19.86 23.30 -1.27
N HIS A 280 -20.21 23.33 -2.55
CA HIS A 280 -21.09 24.37 -3.08
C HIS A 280 -22.51 24.10 -2.56
N GLY A 281 -22.84 24.75 -1.44
CA GLY A 281 -24.21 24.96 -1.01
C GLY A 281 -24.90 25.93 -1.97
N GLN A 282 -25.91 25.41 -2.67
CA GLN A 282 -26.86 26.16 -3.49
C GLN A 282 -27.58 27.20 -2.63
N GLN A 283 -27.30 28.49 -2.84
CA GLN A 283 -28.12 29.58 -2.33
C GLN A 283 -29.27 29.83 -3.32
N ALA A 284 -30.49 29.62 -2.84
CA ALA A 284 -31.72 29.95 -3.55
C ALA A 284 -31.82 31.46 -3.77
N ALA A 285 -32.14 31.87 -4.99
CA ALA A 285 -32.45 33.25 -5.35
C ALA A 285 -33.85 33.65 -4.87
N PRO A 286 -34.09 34.92 -4.47
CA PRO A 286 -35.44 35.42 -4.24
C PRO A 286 -36.05 35.85 -5.58
N ALA A 287 -37.28 35.37 -5.86
CA ALA A 287 -38.08 35.88 -6.95
C ALA A 287 -39.00 36.99 -6.44
N SER A 288 -38.99 38.10 -7.17
CA SER A 288 -39.96 39.20 -7.15
C SER A 288 -41.37 38.74 -7.49
#